data_AF-A0A9E2KY55-F1
#
_entry.id   AF-A0A9E2KY55-F1
#
_cell.length_a   1.000
_cell.length_b   1.000
_cell.length_c   1.000
_cell.angle_alpha   90.00
_cell.angle_beta   90.00
_cell.angle_gamma   90.00
#
_symmetry.space_group_name_H-M   'P 1'
#
loop_
_entity.id
_entity.type
_entity.pdbx_description
1 polymer ?
#
loop_
_entity_poly.entity_id
_entity_poly.type
_entity_poly.pdbx_seq_one_letter_code
_entity_poly.pdbx_strand_id
1 'polypeptide(L)'
;MRKFLFAGILILNTLSFADSDIPESVERNIAKSARSFEGTQRTNYINWQKRSYLKMDEIAKESGIPQEEYVKIKKKLEVMYGSNYAKQLQVLPDEINDYKEVVRRVEEAKQGDVVVDTQVNEKAKEEIAQTLNAVKIPEKVLEIYKNSAEELFPNNYPKQKQYLDICVRDYYEILGVIKSELNKK
;
A
#
# COMPACT_ATOMS: atom_id res chain seq x y z
N MET A 1 16.27 -0.37 -22.02
CA MET A 1 16.44 -1.26 -20.86
C MET A 1 15.71 -0.64 -19.68
N ARG A 2 14.59 -1.24 -19.28
CA ARG A 2 13.67 -0.72 -18.24
C ARG A 2 14.30 -0.89 -16.86
N LYS A 3 14.39 0.19 -16.09
CA LYS A 3 14.61 0.15 -14.64
C LYS A 3 13.47 0.92 -14.00
N PHE A 4 12.50 0.20 -13.47
CA PHE A 4 11.45 0.76 -12.62
C PHE A 4 12.09 1.17 -11.29
N LEU A 5 12.21 2.48 -11.06
CA LEU A 5 12.57 3.01 -9.75
C LEU A 5 11.27 3.22 -8.98
N PHE A 6 10.87 2.20 -8.21
CA PHE A 6 9.91 2.36 -7.12
C PHE A 6 10.56 3.24 -6.05
N ALA A 7 10.29 4.55 -6.08
CA ALA A 7 10.64 5.45 -4.99
C ALA A 7 9.56 5.36 -3.89
N GLY A 8 9.47 4.19 -3.27
CA GLY A 8 8.74 4.01 -2.01
C GLY A 8 9.56 4.59 -0.87
N ILE A 9 8.97 5.49 -0.11
CA ILE A 9 9.54 6.04 1.13
C ILE A 9 9.84 4.87 2.07
N LEU A 10 11.13 4.55 2.19
CA LEU A 10 11.64 3.48 3.05
C LEU A 10 11.73 4.03 4.48
N ILE A 11 10.64 3.94 5.22
CA ILE A 11 10.69 4.12 6.68
C ILE A 11 11.42 2.89 7.22
N LEU A 12 12.70 3.07 7.52
CA LEU A 12 13.55 2.13 8.24
C LEU A 12 13.00 1.93 9.66
N ASN A 13 12.02 1.05 9.83
CA ASN A 13 11.82 0.37 11.10
C ASN A 13 12.76 -0.84 11.13
N THR A 14 13.97 -0.61 11.64
CA THR A 14 14.90 -1.69 12.00
C THR A 14 14.35 -2.43 13.22
N LEU A 15 13.38 -3.32 13.00
CA LEU A 15 13.14 -4.42 13.91
C LEU A 15 14.20 -5.48 13.59
N SER A 16 15.32 -5.37 14.28
CA SER A 16 16.38 -6.37 14.32
C SER A 16 15.77 -7.74 14.62
N PHE A 17 15.86 -8.65 13.65
CA PHE A 17 15.52 -10.05 13.82
C PHE A 17 16.64 -10.72 14.63
N ALA A 18 16.37 -10.98 15.90
CA ALA A 18 17.05 -11.96 16.73
C ALA A 18 16.00 -13.02 17.13
N ASP A 19 16.40 -14.29 17.20
CA ASP A 19 15.67 -15.53 17.54
C ASP A 19 14.14 -15.44 17.75
N SER A 20 13.38 -16.31 17.07
CA SER A 20 11.90 -16.34 17.07
C SER A 20 11.28 -16.65 18.45
N ASP A 21 11.44 -15.73 19.38
CA ASP A 21 10.88 -15.79 20.72
C ASP A 21 9.44 -15.31 20.65
N ILE A 22 8.54 -16.19 21.11
CA ILE A 22 7.15 -15.81 21.30
C ILE A 22 7.13 -14.74 22.39
N PRO A 23 6.50 -13.56 22.15
CA PRO A 23 6.48 -12.49 23.14
C PRO A 23 5.93 -12.97 24.49
N GLU A 24 6.52 -12.53 25.60
CA GLU A 24 6.11 -12.95 26.94
C GLU A 24 4.61 -12.71 27.21
N SER A 25 4.05 -11.64 26.63
CA SER A 25 2.61 -11.35 26.69
C SER A 25 1.76 -12.43 26.04
N VAL A 26 2.20 -12.96 24.89
CA VAL A 26 1.56 -14.07 24.18
C VAL A 26 1.68 -15.35 24.99
N GLU A 27 2.87 -15.65 25.51
CA GLU A 27 3.08 -16.83 26.36
C GLU A 27 2.18 -16.81 27.60
N ARG A 28 2.11 -15.66 28.26
CA ARG A 28 1.26 -15.44 29.44
C ARG A 28 -0.22 -15.63 29.10
N ASN A 29 -0.66 -15.17 27.94
CA ASN A 29 -2.04 -15.31 27.50
C ASN A 29 -2.39 -16.78 27.15
N ILE A 30 -1.48 -17.50 26.49
CA ILE A 30 -1.62 -18.94 26.24
C ILE A 30 -1.69 -19.71 27.56
N ALA A 31 -0.82 -19.38 28.52
CA ALA A 31 -0.81 -20.02 29.84
C ALA A 31 -2.11 -19.76 30.62
N LYS A 32 -2.72 -18.57 30.46
CA LYS A 32 -4.02 -18.22 31.04
C LYS A 32 -5.16 -19.02 30.40
N SER A 33 -5.21 -19.12 29.08
CA SER A 33 -6.26 -19.90 28.39
C SER A 33 -6.13 -21.40 28.64
N ALA A 34 -4.93 -21.88 28.98
CA ALA A 34 -4.68 -23.27 29.31
C ALA A 34 -5.08 -23.70 30.73
N ARG A 35 -5.59 -22.79 31.58
CA ARG A 35 -5.83 -23.05 33.02
C ARG A 35 -6.90 -24.13 33.29
N SER A 36 -7.83 -24.34 32.37
CA SER A 36 -8.89 -25.35 32.50
C SER A 36 -8.42 -26.77 32.14
N PHE A 37 -7.19 -26.92 31.64
CA PHE A 37 -6.61 -28.21 31.29
C PHE A 37 -5.62 -28.66 32.35
N GLU A 38 -5.47 -29.97 32.52
CA GLU A 38 -4.56 -30.57 33.48
C GLU A 38 -3.51 -31.48 32.81
N GLY A 39 -2.40 -31.70 33.52
CA GLY A 39 -1.35 -32.63 33.11
C GLY A 39 -0.89 -32.47 31.65
N THR A 40 -0.88 -33.58 30.92
CA THR A 40 -0.43 -33.64 29.52
C THR A 40 -1.32 -32.87 28.57
N GLN A 41 -2.62 -32.75 28.84
CA GLN A 41 -3.55 -31.99 28.01
C GLN A 41 -3.19 -30.50 28.00
N ARG A 42 -2.83 -29.96 29.17
CA ARG A 42 -2.38 -28.57 29.30
C ARG A 42 -1.14 -28.28 28.48
N THR A 43 -0.12 -29.14 28.59
CA THR A 43 1.13 -29.01 27.84
C THR A 43 0.88 -29.09 26.33
N ASN A 44 0.05 -30.03 25.88
CA ASN A 44 -0.28 -30.19 24.47
C ASN A 44 -1.02 -28.97 23.92
N TYR A 45 -1.98 -28.43 24.67
CA TYR A 45 -2.71 -27.23 24.30
C TYR A 45 -1.78 -26.02 24.18
N ILE A 46 -0.91 -25.78 25.17
CA ILE A 46 0.07 -24.68 25.14
C ILE A 46 0.98 -24.80 23.91
N ASN A 47 1.55 -25.98 23.67
CA ASN A 47 2.44 -26.22 22.55
C ASN A 47 1.73 -26.04 21.20
N TRP A 48 0.46 -26.46 21.10
CA TRP A 48 -0.35 -26.25 19.92
C TRP A 48 -0.57 -24.76 19.64
N GLN A 49 -0.97 -23.98 20.65
CA GLN A 49 -1.17 -22.54 20.52
C GLN A 49 0.13 -21.80 20.15
N LYS A 50 1.28 -22.18 20.74
CA LYS A 50 2.59 -21.62 20.41
C LYS A 50 2.99 -21.90 18.95
N ARG A 51 2.84 -23.15 18.49
CA ARG A 51 3.09 -23.51 17.09
C ARG A 51 2.17 -22.76 16.15
N SER A 52 0.88 -22.63 16.50
CA SER A 52 -0.06 -21.89 15.69
C SER A 52 0.33 -20.42 15.55
N TYR A 53 0.74 -19.78 16.65
CA TYR A 53 1.21 -18.40 16.65
C TYR A 53 2.37 -18.19 15.66
N LEU A 54 3.40 -19.05 15.73
CA LEU A 54 4.57 -18.97 14.86
C LEU A 54 4.22 -19.26 13.38
N LYS A 55 3.33 -20.24 13.14
CA LYS A 55 2.93 -20.63 11.78
C LYS A 55 2.18 -19.53 11.04
N MET A 56 1.45 -18.65 11.75
CA MET A 56 0.81 -17.49 11.13
C MET A 56 1.81 -16.56 10.45
N ASP A 57 2.95 -16.30 11.10
CA ASP A 57 3.98 -15.42 10.55
C ASP A 57 4.68 -16.06 9.33
N GLU A 58 4.78 -17.40 9.27
CA GLU A 58 5.28 -18.14 8.11
C GLU A 58 4.31 -18.04 6.92
N ILE A 59 3.01 -18.30 7.14
CA ILE A 59 1.98 -18.19 6.10
C ILE A 59 1.91 -16.77 5.54
N ALA A 60 2.00 -15.75 6.41
CA ALA A 60 2.01 -14.36 5.99
C ALA A 60 3.19 -14.07 5.03
N LYS A 61 4.40 -14.54 5.37
CA LYS A 61 5.59 -14.42 4.52
C LYS A 61 5.41 -15.13 3.18
N GLU A 62 4.95 -16.39 3.20
CA GLU A 62 4.69 -17.18 1.99
C GLU A 62 3.63 -16.54 1.09
N SER A 63 2.66 -15.85 1.68
CA SER A 63 1.58 -15.20 0.93
C SER A 63 2.03 -13.96 0.14
N GLY A 64 3.16 -13.35 0.50
CA GLY A 64 3.69 -12.15 -0.16
C GLY A 64 2.93 -10.86 0.11
N ILE A 65 2.01 -10.82 1.10
CA ILE A 65 1.33 -9.57 1.48
C ILE A 65 2.30 -8.59 2.16
N PRO A 66 2.07 -7.27 2.07
CA PRO A 66 2.85 -6.30 2.82
C PRO A 66 2.77 -6.55 4.34
N GLN A 67 3.90 -6.41 5.04
CA GLN A 67 3.98 -6.65 6.48
C GLN A 67 3.01 -5.76 7.29
N GLU A 68 2.81 -4.53 6.84
CA GLU A 68 1.86 -3.58 7.45
C GLU A 68 0.41 -4.07 7.38
N GLU A 69 0.02 -4.72 6.29
CA GLU A 69 -1.32 -5.30 6.12
C GLU A 69 -1.47 -6.57 6.95
N TYR A 70 -0.41 -7.38 7.05
CA TYR A 70 -0.41 -8.53 7.96
C TYR A 70 -0.60 -8.11 9.42
N VAL A 71 0.03 -7.02 9.88
CA VAL A 71 -0.18 -6.49 11.25
C VAL A 71 -1.64 -6.11 11.49
N LYS A 72 -2.31 -5.50 10.50
CA LYS A 72 -3.74 -5.16 10.59
C LYS A 72 -4.62 -6.41 10.65
N ILE A 73 -4.36 -7.41 9.81
CA ILE A 73 -5.05 -8.71 9.83
C ILE A 73 -4.86 -9.39 11.19
N LYS A 74 -3.63 -9.46 11.69
CA LYS A 74 -3.32 -10.04 13.01
C LYS A 74 -4.07 -9.31 14.12
N LYS A 75 -4.19 -7.98 14.06
CA LYS A 75 -4.97 -7.20 15.02
C LYS A 75 -6.47 -7.50 14.96
N LYS A 76 -7.04 -7.61 13.75
CA LYS A 76 -8.44 -8.02 13.54
C LYS A 76 -8.69 -9.41 14.14
N LEU A 77 -7.81 -10.36 13.87
CA LEU A 77 -7.90 -11.72 14.40
C LEU A 77 -7.75 -11.79 15.92
N GLU A 78 -6.90 -10.95 16.51
CA GLU A 78 -6.79 -10.80 17.97
C GLU A 78 -8.09 -10.27 18.59
N VAL A 79 -8.75 -9.29 17.96
CA VAL A 79 -10.04 -8.77 18.43
C VAL A 79 -11.13 -9.83 18.35
N MET A 80 -11.18 -10.62 17.27
CA MET A 80 -12.23 -11.62 17.06
C MET A 80 -12.04 -12.90 17.90
N TYR A 81 -10.80 -13.38 18.03
CA TYR A 81 -10.50 -14.69 18.60
C TYR A 81 -9.61 -14.62 19.85
N GLY A 82 -9.27 -13.43 20.32
CA GLY A 82 -8.48 -13.22 21.54
C GLY A 82 -7.13 -13.90 21.46
N SER A 83 -6.85 -14.80 22.40
CA SER A 83 -5.59 -15.57 22.45
C SER A 83 -5.73 -17.00 21.91
N ASN A 84 -6.79 -17.29 21.15
CA ASN A 84 -6.96 -18.56 20.46
C ASN A 84 -6.23 -18.54 19.10
N TYR A 85 -4.90 -18.61 19.15
CA TYR A 85 -4.02 -18.57 17.97
C TYR A 85 -4.26 -19.73 17.01
N ALA A 86 -4.70 -20.88 17.49
CA ALA A 86 -5.12 -21.96 16.60
C ALA A 86 -6.32 -21.58 15.73
N LYS A 87 -7.31 -20.89 16.31
CA LYS A 87 -8.46 -20.39 15.53
C LYS A 87 -8.06 -19.27 14.60
N GLN A 88 -7.19 -18.35 15.04
CA GLN A 88 -6.64 -17.30 14.18
C GLN A 88 -5.91 -17.88 12.98
N LEU A 89 -5.04 -18.88 13.19
CA LEU A 89 -4.34 -19.59 12.12
C LEU A 89 -5.31 -20.23 11.13
N GLN A 90 -6.42 -20.80 11.60
CA GLN A 90 -7.41 -21.45 10.74
C GLN A 90 -8.03 -20.47 9.74
N VAL A 91 -8.30 -19.22 10.16
CA VAL A 91 -8.99 -18.22 9.32
C VAL A 91 -8.04 -17.26 8.60
N LEU A 92 -6.76 -17.24 8.99
CA LEU A 92 -5.75 -16.36 8.40
C LEU A 92 -5.65 -16.48 6.88
N PRO A 93 -5.67 -17.68 6.26
CA PRO A 93 -5.63 -17.79 4.80
C PRO A 93 -6.80 -17.08 4.11
N ASP A 94 -8.00 -17.14 4.68
CA ASP A 94 -9.19 -16.48 4.12
C ASP A 94 -9.05 -14.96 4.20
N GLU A 95 -8.61 -14.42 5.35
CA GLU A 95 -8.35 -12.98 5.51
C GLU A 95 -7.28 -12.44 4.55
N ILE A 96 -6.24 -13.24 4.30
CA ILE A 96 -5.19 -12.93 3.32
C ILE A 96 -5.78 -12.92 1.90
N ASN A 97 -6.64 -13.89 1.57
CA ASN A 97 -7.27 -13.96 0.26
C ASN A 97 -8.25 -12.81 0.04
N ASP A 98 -9.04 -12.44 1.05
CA ASP A 98 -9.94 -11.28 1.01
C ASP A 98 -9.16 -9.99 0.73
N TYR A 99 -8.02 -9.81 1.40
CA TYR A 99 -7.12 -8.68 1.11
C TYR A 99 -6.62 -8.70 -0.34
N LYS A 100 -6.11 -9.84 -0.82
CA LYS A 100 -5.61 -9.98 -2.20
C LYS A 100 -6.69 -9.71 -3.23
N GLU A 101 -7.91 -10.14 -2.94
CA GLU A 101 -9.07 -9.93 -3.79
C GLU A 101 -9.49 -8.45 -3.81
N VAL A 102 -9.44 -7.74 -2.68
CA VAL A 102 -9.63 -6.28 -2.64
C VAL A 102 -8.57 -5.57 -3.47
N VAL A 103 -7.29 -5.95 -3.31
CA VAL A 103 -6.19 -5.39 -4.10
C VAL A 103 -6.42 -5.62 -5.59
N ARG A 104 -6.74 -6.86 -5.99
CA ARG A 104 -7.06 -7.21 -7.38
C ARG A 104 -8.20 -6.36 -7.93
N ARG A 105 -9.30 -6.21 -7.19
CA ARG A 105 -10.43 -5.36 -7.62
C ARG A 105 -10.06 -3.89 -7.73
N VAL A 106 -9.20 -3.37 -6.85
CA VAL A 106 -8.71 -1.99 -6.94
C VAL A 106 -7.79 -1.82 -8.14
N GLU A 107 -6.93 -2.79 -8.42
CA GLU A 107 -6.08 -2.81 -9.62
C GLU A 107 -6.94 -2.90 -10.89
N GLU A 108 -7.95 -3.76 -10.91
CA GLU A 108 -8.90 -3.88 -12.01
C GLU A 108 -9.79 -2.65 -12.16
N ALA A 109 -10.19 -1.99 -11.08
CA ALA A 109 -10.91 -0.72 -11.17
C ALA A 109 -10.00 0.40 -11.71
N LYS A 110 -8.71 0.39 -11.38
CA LYS A 110 -7.71 1.30 -11.96
C LYS A 110 -7.44 0.99 -13.44
N GLN A 111 -7.42 -0.28 -13.83
CA GLN A 111 -7.18 -0.72 -15.21
C GLN A 111 -8.43 -0.65 -16.09
N GLY A 112 -9.60 -0.91 -15.52
CA GLY A 112 -10.93 -0.94 -16.16
C GLY A 112 -11.53 0.44 -16.39
N ASP A 113 -10.90 1.50 -15.88
CA ASP A 113 -11.31 2.90 -16.05
C ASP A 113 -10.87 3.52 -17.39
N VAL A 114 -10.59 2.71 -18.43
CA VAL A 114 -10.20 3.22 -19.77
C VAL A 114 -10.80 2.38 -20.90
N VAL A 115 -12.14 2.37 -21.03
CA VAL A 115 -12.72 2.55 -22.38
C VAL A 115 -12.90 4.05 -22.55
N VAL A 116 -11.79 4.79 -22.65
CA VAL A 116 -11.86 6.16 -23.16
C VAL A 116 -12.10 6.01 -24.65
N ASP A 117 -13.23 6.54 -25.11
CA ASP A 117 -13.52 6.67 -26.54
C ASP A 117 -12.24 7.11 -27.26
N THR A 118 -11.78 6.32 -28.23
CA THR A 118 -10.50 6.54 -28.91
C THR A 118 -10.41 7.93 -29.50
N GLN A 119 -11.53 8.49 -29.96
CA GLN A 119 -11.61 9.85 -30.47
C GLN A 119 -11.38 10.89 -29.37
N VAL A 120 -11.96 10.69 -28.18
CA VAL A 120 -11.78 11.58 -27.03
C VAL A 120 -10.34 11.52 -26.51
N ASN A 121 -9.73 10.33 -26.52
CA ASN A 121 -8.36 10.14 -26.05
C ASN A 121 -7.34 10.83 -26.97
N GLU A 122 -7.46 10.65 -28.28
CA GLU A 122 -6.57 11.32 -29.25
C GLU A 122 -6.77 12.83 -29.24
N LYS A 123 -8.01 13.32 -29.14
CA LYS A 123 -8.28 14.76 -29.01
C LYS A 123 -7.61 15.34 -27.76
N ALA A 124 -7.75 14.67 -26.61
CA ALA A 124 -7.11 15.12 -25.37
C ALA A 124 -5.58 15.16 -25.48
N LYS A 125 -4.99 14.20 -26.21
CA LYS A 125 -3.54 14.15 -26.47
C LYS A 125 -3.06 15.32 -27.32
N GLU A 126 -3.80 15.69 -28.35
CA GLU A 126 -3.52 16.88 -29.16
C GLU A 126 -3.65 18.17 -28.33
N GLU A 127 -4.70 18.29 -27.53
CA GLU A 127 -4.93 19.44 -26.64
C GLU A 127 -3.83 19.60 -25.58
N ILE A 128 -3.33 18.49 -25.03
CA ILE A 128 -2.16 18.49 -24.13
C ILE A 128 -0.95 19.08 -24.87
N ALA A 129 -0.64 18.60 -26.08
CA ALA A 129 0.50 19.09 -26.83
C ALA A 129 0.40 20.59 -27.13
N GLN A 130 -0.78 21.07 -27.51
CA GLN A 130 -1.02 22.51 -27.75
C GLN A 130 -0.84 23.33 -26.47
N THR A 131 -1.43 22.89 -25.35
CA THR A 131 -1.36 23.59 -24.07
C THR A 131 0.09 23.69 -23.58
N LEU A 132 0.82 22.57 -23.62
CA LEU A 132 2.19 22.53 -23.10
C LEU A 132 3.20 23.27 -23.99
N ASN A 133 2.93 23.42 -25.28
CA ASN A 133 3.73 24.26 -26.18
C ASN A 133 3.47 25.76 -25.99
N ALA A 134 2.28 26.13 -25.51
CA ALA A 134 1.89 27.53 -25.32
C ALA A 134 2.38 28.12 -23.98
N VAL A 135 2.63 27.29 -22.97
CA VAL A 135 3.06 27.74 -21.65
C VAL A 135 4.55 28.08 -21.61
N LYS A 136 4.90 29.08 -20.82
CA LYS A 136 6.29 29.53 -20.58
C LYS A 136 6.93 28.85 -19.37
N ILE A 137 6.62 27.57 -19.16
CA ILE A 137 7.16 26.77 -18.04
C ILE A 137 8.47 26.12 -18.52
N PRO A 138 9.54 26.09 -17.69
CA PRO A 138 10.78 25.42 -18.07
C PRO A 138 10.57 23.96 -18.45
N GLU A 139 11.23 23.51 -19.51
CA GLU A 139 11.04 22.18 -20.09
C GLU A 139 11.23 21.05 -19.07
N LYS A 140 12.24 21.17 -18.19
CA LYS A 140 12.48 20.20 -17.10
C LYS A 140 11.30 20.06 -16.13
N VAL A 141 10.57 21.14 -15.87
CA VAL A 141 9.38 21.13 -15.01
C VAL A 141 8.21 20.47 -15.74
N LEU A 142 8.04 20.79 -17.03
CA LEU A 142 7.04 20.14 -17.87
C LEU A 142 7.27 18.63 -18.00
N GLU A 143 8.53 18.19 -18.11
CA GLU A 143 8.88 16.77 -18.15
C GLU A 143 8.46 16.04 -16.86
N ILE A 144 8.69 16.65 -15.70
CA ILE A 144 8.23 16.12 -14.40
C ILE A 144 6.71 15.95 -14.41
N TYR A 145 5.97 16.99 -14.81
CA TYR A 145 4.50 16.92 -14.84
C TYR A 145 3.98 15.87 -15.82
N LYS A 146 4.57 15.76 -17.02
CA LYS A 146 4.21 14.73 -18.01
C LYS A 146 4.44 13.32 -17.47
N ASN A 147 5.60 13.07 -16.86
CA ASN A 147 5.94 11.76 -16.30
C ASN A 147 4.97 11.38 -15.16
N SER A 148 4.65 12.32 -14.27
CA SER A 148 3.65 12.08 -13.22
C SER A 148 2.25 11.85 -13.78
N ALA A 149 1.85 12.56 -14.83
CA ALA A 149 0.55 12.36 -15.47
C ALA A 149 0.41 10.95 -16.05
N GLU A 150 1.42 10.47 -16.78
CA GLU A 150 1.44 9.12 -17.37
C GLU A 150 1.50 8.03 -16.30
N GLU A 151 2.26 8.25 -15.21
CA GLU A 151 2.34 7.32 -14.09
C GLU A 151 1.00 7.19 -13.35
N LEU A 152 0.32 8.31 -13.10
CA LEU A 152 -0.96 8.34 -12.38
C LEU A 152 -2.13 7.86 -13.24
N PHE A 153 -2.09 8.15 -14.54
CA PHE A 153 -3.20 7.92 -15.48
C PHE A 153 -2.71 7.31 -16.80
N PRO A 154 -2.19 6.08 -16.78
CA PRO A 154 -1.61 5.45 -17.97
C PRO A 154 -2.65 5.32 -19.09
N ASN A 155 -2.29 5.78 -20.29
CA ASN A 155 -3.15 5.80 -21.48
C ASN A 155 -4.51 6.53 -21.37
N ASN A 156 -4.75 7.31 -20.31
CA ASN A 156 -5.97 8.11 -20.12
C ASN A 156 -5.65 9.60 -20.30
N TYR A 157 -5.53 10.05 -21.54
CA TYR A 157 -5.17 11.43 -21.88
C TYR A 157 -6.16 12.48 -21.34
N PRO A 158 -7.49 12.22 -21.22
CA PRO A 158 -8.38 13.16 -20.54
C PRO A 158 -8.02 13.40 -19.07
N LYS A 159 -7.75 12.35 -18.29
CA LYS A 159 -7.31 12.51 -16.88
C LYS A 159 -5.91 13.12 -16.79
N GLN A 160 -5.00 12.74 -17.69
CA GLN A 160 -3.68 13.38 -17.79
C GLN A 160 -3.80 14.88 -18.08
N LYS A 161 -4.69 15.28 -18.99
CA LYS A 161 -4.93 16.68 -19.33
C LYS A 161 -5.41 17.47 -18.11
N GLN A 162 -6.40 16.95 -17.38
CA GLN A 162 -6.90 17.58 -16.14
C GLN A 162 -5.79 17.80 -15.11
N TYR A 163 -4.95 16.77 -14.91
CA TYR A 163 -3.80 16.87 -14.01
C TYR A 163 -2.79 17.93 -14.48
N LEU A 164 -2.43 17.92 -15.76
CA LEU A 164 -1.49 18.87 -16.34
C LEU A 164 -1.99 20.31 -16.28
N ASP A 165 -3.29 20.54 -16.54
CA ASP A 165 -3.93 21.85 -16.43
C ASP A 165 -3.80 22.42 -15.01
N ILE A 166 -3.96 21.56 -13.98
CA ILE A 166 -3.75 21.92 -12.57
C ILE A 166 -2.27 22.26 -12.31
N CYS A 167 -1.34 21.41 -12.73
CA CYS A 167 0.09 21.66 -12.52
C CYS A 167 0.57 22.96 -13.16
N VAL A 168 0.09 23.27 -14.37
CA VAL A 168 0.39 24.53 -15.07
C VAL A 168 -0.12 25.73 -14.27
N ARG A 169 -1.37 25.69 -13.80
CA ARG A 169 -1.95 26.76 -12.97
C ARG A 169 -1.13 26.97 -11.71
N ASP A 170 -0.90 25.89 -10.95
CA ASP A 170 -0.23 25.94 -9.66
C ASP A 170 1.22 26.45 -9.80
N TYR A 171 1.91 26.10 -10.89
CA TYR A 171 3.24 26.64 -11.20
C TYR A 171 3.23 28.18 -11.26
N TYR A 172 2.26 28.76 -11.97
CA TYR A 172 2.17 30.22 -12.10
C TYR A 172 1.76 30.91 -10.81
N GLU A 173 0.86 30.30 -10.04
CA GLU A 173 0.49 30.80 -8.71
C GLU A 173 1.69 30.82 -7.76
N ILE A 174 2.42 29.70 -7.68
CA ILE A 174 3.63 29.57 -6.85
C ILE A 174 4.70 30.56 -7.30
N LEU A 175 4.91 30.71 -8.62
CA LEU A 175 5.86 31.69 -9.15
C LEU A 175 5.48 33.12 -8.76
N GLY A 176 4.19 33.44 -8.76
CA GLY A 176 3.67 34.73 -8.28
C GLY A 176 3.99 34.97 -6.80
N VAL A 177 3.73 33.97 -5.96
CA VAL A 177 4.07 34.02 -4.52
C VAL A 177 5.57 34.22 -4.32
N ILE A 178 6.42 33.42 -4.98
CA ILE A 178 7.88 33.52 -4.86
C ILE A 178 8.37 34.91 -5.25
N LYS A 179 7.89 35.47 -6.37
CA LYS A 179 8.26 36.83 -6.79
C LYS A 179 7.85 37.88 -5.75
N SER A 180 6.66 37.74 -5.17
CA SER A 180 6.20 38.65 -4.13
C SER A 180 7.07 38.61 -2.87
N GLU A 181 7.53 37.43 -2.45
CA GLU A 181 8.41 37.28 -1.29
C GLU A 181 9.84 37.77 -1.56
N LEU A 182 10.35 37.58 -2.77
CA LEU A 182 11.67 38.08 -3.16
C LEU A 182 11.73 39.61 -3.24
N ASN A 183 10.63 40.26 -3.62
CA ASN A 183 10.54 41.72 -3.73
C ASN A 183 10.25 42.43 -2.39
N LYS A 184 10.06 41.69 -1.30
CA LYS A 184 9.91 42.24 0.06
C LYS A 184 11.26 42.54 0.76
N LYS A 185 12.38 42.25 0.09
CA LYS A 185 13.75 42.61 0.52
C LYS A 185 14.23 43.87 -0.17
#